data_AF-A0A922IIL4-F1
#
_entry.id   AF-A0A922IIL4-F1
#
_cell.length_a   1.000
_cell.length_b   1.000
_cell.length_c   1.000
_cell.angle_alpha   90.00
_cell.angle_beta   90.00
_cell.angle_gamma   90.00
#
_symmetry.space_group_name_H-M   'P 1'
#
loop_
_entity.id
_entity.type
_entity.pdbx_description
1 polymer ?
#
loop_
_entity_poly.entity_id
_entity_poly.type
_entity_poly.pdbx_seq_one_letter_code
_entity_poly.pdbx_strand_id
1 'polypeptide(L)'
;MTNKLLPFDSRQIICNEESKLSGLSVCLPSQISTFDQHSATIYSVTGASRNPFSEYEENLSCKISKRFHCPVFVSISLPHEFAPLWNHVNVITQSTLGQKAEHCIFENLSTIVLS
;
A
#
# COMPACT_ATOMS: atom_id res chain seq x y z
N MET A 1 -22.63 22.36 -12.95
CA MET A 1 -21.76 21.19 -12.66
C MET A 1 -20.91 21.54 -11.46
N THR A 2 -21.30 21.07 -10.28
CA THR A 2 -20.59 21.32 -9.02
C THR A 2 -19.56 20.20 -8.82
N ASN A 3 -18.29 20.50 -9.12
CA ASN A 3 -17.16 19.66 -8.74
C ASN A 3 -17.02 19.68 -7.21
N LYS A 4 -17.74 18.78 -6.53
CA LYS A 4 -17.49 18.49 -5.12
C LYS A 4 -16.27 17.57 -5.06
N LEU A 5 -15.12 18.14 -4.71
CA LEU A 5 -13.98 17.37 -4.21
C LEU A 5 -14.46 16.57 -3.01
N LEU A 6 -14.42 15.24 -3.14
CA LEU A 6 -14.71 14.33 -2.02
C LEU A 6 -13.69 14.60 -0.90
N PRO A 7 -14.10 14.53 0.37
CA PRO A 7 -13.16 14.68 1.49
C PRO A 7 -12.07 13.61 1.37
N PHE A 8 -10.82 14.08 1.30
CA PHE A 8 -9.62 13.24 1.38
C PHE A 8 -9.57 12.66 2.80
N ASP A 9 -10.03 11.43 2.96
CA ASP A 9 -9.96 10.71 4.23
C ASP A 9 -8.60 10.00 4.31
N SER A 10 -7.61 10.73 4.85
CA SER A 10 -6.22 10.31 4.99
C SER A 10 -6.10 9.13 5.94
N ARG A 11 -6.02 7.90 5.43
CA ARG A 11 -5.89 6.70 6.27
C ARG A 11 -4.44 6.24 6.39
N GLN A 12 -3.91 6.44 7.59
CA GLN A 12 -2.69 5.91 8.21
C GLN A 12 -1.42 5.80 7.36
N ILE A 13 -0.45 6.64 7.71
CA ILE A 13 0.95 6.46 7.36
C ILE A 13 1.59 5.64 8.50
N ILE A 14 1.95 4.38 8.25
CA ILE A 14 2.76 3.59 9.19
C ILE A 14 4.22 3.98 8.94
N CYS A 15 4.75 4.92 9.72
CA CYS A 15 6.17 5.28 9.74
C CYS A 15 6.74 5.05 11.14
N ASN A 16 7.98 4.57 11.21
CA ASN A 16 8.85 4.78 12.35
C ASN A 16 9.60 6.12 12.12
N GLU A 17 9.85 6.92 13.15
CA GLU A 17 10.46 8.27 13.06
C GLU A 17 11.81 8.28 12.34
N GLU A 18 12.54 7.15 12.38
CA GLU A 18 13.83 6.98 11.69
C GLU A 18 13.69 6.52 10.23
N SER A 19 12.47 6.16 9.80
CA SER A 19 12.23 5.52 8.51
C SER A 19 12.05 6.57 7.43
N LYS A 20 13.00 6.64 6.50
CA LYS A 20 12.89 7.46 5.30
C LYS A 20 11.76 6.87 4.42
N LEU A 21 10.86 7.72 3.94
CA LEU A 21 9.85 7.34 2.94
C LEU A 21 10.58 6.80 1.70
N SER A 22 10.38 5.52 1.35
CA SER A 22 11.00 4.92 0.15
C SER A 22 10.23 5.24 -1.12
N GLY A 23 8.92 5.41 -1.01
CA GLY A 23 8.02 5.66 -2.12
C GLY A 23 6.60 5.94 -1.64
N LEU A 24 5.72 6.19 -2.59
CA LEU A 24 4.29 6.39 -2.39
C LEU A 24 3.56 5.94 -3.66
N SER A 25 2.65 4.99 -3.50
CA SER A 25 1.73 4.54 -4.55
C SER A 25 0.29 4.81 -4.16
N VAL A 26 -0.56 4.97 -5.16
CA VAL A 26 -2.00 5.18 -5.00
C VAL A 26 -2.76 4.18 -5.85
N CYS A 27 -3.91 3.74 -5.34
CA CYS A 27 -4.95 3.10 -6.13
C CYS A 27 -6.28 3.81 -5.92
N LEU A 28 -6.94 4.13 -7.03
CA LEU A 28 -8.30 4.66 -7.06
C LEU A 28 -9.25 3.55 -7.57
N PRO A 29 -10.35 3.27 -6.86
CA PRO A 29 -11.35 2.33 -7.33
C PRO A 29 -12.07 2.93 -8.55
N SER A 30 -12.27 2.14 -9.61
CA SER A 30 -13.09 2.58 -10.73
C SER A 30 -14.56 2.67 -10.31
N GLN A 31 -15.23 3.75 -10.71
CA GLN A 31 -16.68 3.89 -10.54
C GLN A 31 -17.47 3.11 -11.60
N ILE A 32 -16.80 2.63 -12.64
CA ILE A 32 -17.41 2.00 -13.82
C ILE A 32 -17.34 0.48 -13.73
N SER A 33 -16.32 -0.06 -13.05
CA SER A 33 -16.03 -1.49 -13.00
C SER A 33 -15.41 -1.87 -11.66
N THR A 34 -15.89 -2.96 -11.07
CA THR A 34 -15.28 -3.55 -9.86
C THR A 34 -13.99 -4.33 -10.16
N PHE A 35 -13.67 -4.51 -11.45
CA PHE A 35 -12.48 -5.23 -11.91
C PHE A 35 -11.35 -4.28 -12.31
N ASP A 36 -11.68 -3.07 -12.76
CA ASP A 36 -10.70 -2.09 -13.19
C ASP A 36 -10.28 -1.21 -12.01
N GLN A 37 -8.97 -1.12 -11.79
CA GLN A 37 -8.37 -0.24 -10.80
C GLN A 37 -7.38 0.67 -11.49
N HIS A 38 -7.32 1.92 -11.04
CA HIS A 38 -6.33 2.88 -11.53
C HIS A 38 -5.26 3.04 -10.46
N SER A 39 -4.09 2.45 -10.69
CA SER A 39 -2.95 2.54 -9.80
C SER A 39 -1.78 3.28 -10.44
N ALA A 40 -1.01 3.96 -9.60
CA ALA A 40 0.20 4.66 -10.03
C ALA A 40 1.15 4.84 -8.84
N THR A 41 2.46 4.80 -9.13
CA THR A 41 3.47 5.32 -8.21
C THR A 41 3.49 6.85 -8.32
N ILE A 42 3.19 7.55 -7.22
CA ILE A 42 3.21 9.02 -7.14
C ILE A 42 4.64 9.52 -6.93
N TYR A 43 5.37 8.85 -6.05
CA TYR A 43 6.71 9.25 -5.64
C TYR A 43 7.55 8.01 -5.39
N SER A 44 8.83 8.09 -5.75
CA SER A 44 9.80 7.04 -5.54
C SER A 44 11.12 7.71 -5.19
N VAL A 45 11.69 7.40 -4.02
CA VAL A 45 13.02 7.87 -3.66
C VAL A 45 14.02 7.07 -4.45
N THR A 46 14.46 7.65 -5.56
CA THR A 46 15.53 7.08 -6.37
C THR A 46 16.65 8.10 -6.50
N GLY A 47 17.78 7.84 -5.85
CA GLY A 47 19.05 8.08 -6.52
C GLY A 47 19.35 6.84 -7.36
N ALA A 48 19.65 6.99 -8.65
CA ALA A 48 20.12 6.00 -9.66
C ALA A 48 19.46 4.60 -9.79
N SER A 49 18.91 3.99 -8.73
CA SER A 49 18.24 2.69 -8.69
C SER A 49 16.77 2.83 -8.30
N ARG A 50 15.91 2.04 -8.95
CA ARG A 50 14.45 1.95 -8.71
C ARG A 50 14.18 1.56 -7.23
N ASN A 51 13.25 2.24 -6.54
CA ASN A 51 12.80 1.82 -5.21
C ASN A 51 12.28 0.37 -5.31
N PRO A 52 12.86 -0.58 -4.55
CA PRO A 52 12.49 -1.99 -4.67
C PRO A 52 11.09 -2.28 -4.12
N PHE A 53 10.51 -1.37 -3.34
CA PHE A 53 9.17 -1.52 -2.78
C PHE A 53 8.06 -0.95 -3.65
N SER A 54 8.35 -0.20 -4.72
CA SER A 54 7.29 0.48 -5.49
C SER A 54 6.23 -0.46 -6.06
N GLU A 55 6.65 -1.63 -6.55
CA GLU A 55 5.70 -2.66 -7.03
C GLU A 55 4.81 -3.19 -5.88
N TYR A 56 5.39 -3.37 -4.69
CA TYR A 56 4.68 -3.85 -3.51
C TYR A 56 3.73 -2.80 -2.95
N GLU A 57 4.14 -1.53 -2.92
CA GLU A 57 3.30 -0.38 -2.55
C GLU A 57 2.08 -0.30 -3.46
N GLU A 58 2.30 -0.40 -4.77
CA GLU A 58 1.22 -0.35 -5.77
C GLU A 58 0.28 -1.56 -5.62
N ASN A 59 0.82 -2.77 -5.53
CA ASN A 59 0.02 -3.99 -5.35
C ASN A 59 -0.84 -3.95 -4.07
N LEU A 60 -0.26 -3.50 -2.97
CA LEU A 60 -0.95 -3.38 -1.69
C LEU A 60 -2.05 -2.31 -1.76
N SER A 61 -1.79 -1.17 -2.40
CA SER A 61 -2.78 -0.13 -2.61
C SER A 61 -4.00 -0.65 -3.40
N CYS A 62 -3.77 -1.45 -4.44
CA CYS A 62 -4.82 -2.10 -5.23
C CYS A 62 -5.66 -3.05 -4.39
N LYS A 63 -5.01 -3.95 -3.64
CA LYS A 63 -5.70 -4.95 -2.80
C LYS A 63 -6.58 -4.29 -1.75
N ILE A 64 -6.06 -3.30 -1.04
CA ILE A 64 -6.81 -2.57 0.00
C ILE A 64 -7.95 -1.78 -0.64
N SER A 65 -7.68 -1.04 -1.73
CA SER A 65 -8.70 -0.27 -2.45
C SER A 65 -9.84 -1.15 -2.94
N LYS A 66 -9.53 -2.36 -3.43
CA LYS A 66 -10.53 -3.34 -3.87
C LYS A 66 -11.40 -3.82 -2.73
N ARG A 67 -10.81 -4.05 -1.56
CA ARG A 67 -11.51 -4.58 -0.40
C ARG A 67 -12.47 -3.54 0.20
N PHE A 68 -12.00 -2.31 0.36
CA PHE A 68 -12.73 -1.25 1.06
C PHE A 68 -13.46 -0.27 0.14
N HIS A 69 -13.33 -0.44 -1.19
CA HIS A 69 -13.96 0.41 -2.21
C HIS A 69 -13.66 1.90 -2.01
N CYS A 70 -12.42 2.22 -1.63
CA CYS A 70 -11.97 3.58 -1.40
C CYS A 70 -10.61 3.87 -2.06
N PRO A 71 -10.28 5.14 -2.31
CA PRO A 71 -8.92 5.56 -2.63
C PRO A 71 -7.95 5.13 -1.53
N VAL A 72 -6.82 4.53 -1.90
CA VAL A 72 -5.80 4.09 -0.96
C VAL A 72 -4.44 4.60 -1.39
N PHE A 73 -3.72 5.20 -0.45
CA PHE A 73 -2.32 5.59 -0.59
C PHE A 73 -1.49 4.66 0.28
N VAL A 74 -0.38 4.15 -0.26
CA VAL A 74 0.52 3.23 0.44
C VAL A 74 1.94 3.71 0.29
N SER A 75 2.64 3.76 1.42
CA SER A 75 4.10 3.92 1.49
C SER A 75 4.66 2.80 2.36
N ILE A 76 5.66 2.09 1.87
CA ILE A 76 6.41 1.10 2.64
C ILE A 76 7.71 1.77 3.06
N SER A 77 7.83 2.07 4.36
CA SER A 77 9.02 2.70 4.95
C SER A 77 9.92 1.66 5.62
N LEU A 78 10.49 0.75 4.83
CA LEU A 78 11.39 -0.30 5.32
C LEU A 78 12.79 -0.14 4.74
N PRO A 79 13.85 -0.53 5.46
CA PRO A 79 15.20 -0.55 4.91
C PRO A 79 15.31 -1.46 3.67
N HIS A 80 16.17 -1.09 2.71
CA HIS A 80 16.32 -1.77 1.41
C HIS A 80 16.70 -3.26 1.55
N GLU A 81 17.39 -3.64 2.62
CA GLU A 81 17.74 -5.04 2.95
C GLU A 81 16.53 -5.95 3.16
N PHE A 82 15.35 -5.40 3.45
CA PHE A 82 14.11 -6.16 3.61
C PHE A 82 13.39 -6.43 2.29
N ALA A 83 13.75 -5.75 1.20
CA ALA A 83 13.07 -5.95 -0.08
C ALA A 83 13.17 -7.40 -0.61
N PRO A 84 14.34 -8.08 -0.56
CA PRO A 84 14.42 -9.50 -0.93
C PRO A 84 13.56 -10.41 -0.04
N LEU A 85 13.34 -10.02 1.22
CA LEU A 85 12.53 -10.79 2.17
C LEU A 85 11.04 -10.68 1.91
N TRP A 86 10.59 -9.66 1.16
CA TRP A 86 9.16 -9.43 0.88
C TRP A 86 8.49 -10.65 0.25
N ASN A 87 9.18 -11.28 -0.71
CA ASN A 87 8.71 -12.47 -1.42
C ASN A 87 9.44 -13.75 -1.02
N HIS A 88 10.44 -13.68 -0.15
CA HIS A 88 11.15 -14.87 0.32
C HIS A 88 10.26 -15.68 1.28
N VAL A 89 10.04 -16.94 0.96
CA VAL A 89 9.25 -17.85 1.80
C VAL A 89 10.08 -18.23 3.02
N ASN A 90 9.62 -17.85 4.20
CA ASN A 90 10.21 -18.33 5.44
C ASN A 90 9.89 -19.83 5.60
N VAL A 91 10.91 -20.68 5.67
CA VAL A 91 10.77 -22.14 5.74
C VAL A 91 10.00 -22.60 6.99
N ILE A 92 10.11 -21.86 8.09
CA ILE A 92 9.46 -22.20 9.36
C ILE A 92 7.99 -21.78 9.32
N THR A 93 7.68 -20.56 8.89
CA THR A 93 6.30 -20.04 8.91
C THR A 93 5.52 -20.31 7.63
N GLN A 94 6.16 -20.89 6.59
CA GLN A 94 5.56 -21.14 5.27
C GLN A 94 4.88 -19.90 4.66
N SER A 95 5.41 -18.71 4.96
CA SER A 95 4.83 -17.45 4.53
C SER A 95 5.92 -16.42 4.25
N THR A 96 5.61 -15.43 3.41
CA THR A 96 6.53 -14.33 3.12
C THR A 96 6.31 -13.15 4.07
N LEU A 97 7.26 -12.21 4.12
CA LEU A 97 7.08 -10.96 4.86
C LEU A 97 5.89 -10.16 4.31
N GLY A 98 5.75 -10.08 2.98
CA GLY A 98 4.64 -9.40 2.33
C GLY A 98 3.28 -9.99 2.71
N GLN A 99 3.17 -11.32 2.75
CA GLN A 99 1.94 -11.99 3.19
C GLN A 99 1.58 -11.68 4.66
N LYS A 100 2.58 -11.64 5.55
CA LYS A 100 2.37 -11.29 6.96
C LYS A 100 1.93 -9.83 7.11
N ALA A 101 2.57 -8.91 6.36
CA ALA A 101 2.22 -7.50 6.35
C ALA A 101 0.79 -7.29 5.84
N GLU A 102 0.43 -7.92 4.71
CA GLU A 102 -0.92 -7.89 4.15
C GLU A 102 -1.95 -8.40 5.16
N HIS A 103 -1.74 -9.59 5.73
CA HIS A 103 -2.64 -10.16 6.73
C HIS A 103 -2.83 -9.22 7.92
N CYS A 104 -1.74 -8.68 8.48
CA CYS A 104 -1.79 -7.75 9.59
C CYS A 104 -2.58 -6.48 9.25
N ILE A 105 -2.37 -5.90 8.06
CA ILE A 105 -3.08 -4.70 7.61
C ILE A 105 -4.58 -4.97 7.46
N PHE A 106 -4.96 -6.09 6.81
CA PHE A 106 -6.37 -6.41 6.60
C PHE A 106 -7.11 -6.71 7.91
N GLU A 107 -6.48 -7.43 8.84
CA GLU A 107 -7.04 -7.67 10.17
C GLU A 107 -7.28 -6.34 10.91
N ASN A 108 -6.26 -5.47 10.99
CA ASN A 108 -6.39 -4.19 11.68
C ASN A 108 -7.41 -3.26 11.02
N LEU A 109 -7.41 -3.13 9.69
CA LEU A 109 -8.38 -2.30 8.98
C LEU A 109 -9.82 -2.83 9.12
N SER A 110 -10.01 -4.14 9.26
CA SER A 110 -11.34 -4.73 9.50
C SER A 110 -11.88 -4.43 10.90
N THR A 111 -11.01 -4.13 11.86
CA THR A 111 -11.42 -3.68 13.21
C THR A 111 -11.79 -2.20 13.27
N ILE A 112 -11.47 -1.42 12.24
CA ILE A 112 -11.87 -0.01 12.15
C ILE A 112 -13.36 0.03 11.79
N VAL A 113 -14.20 0.09 12.82
CA VAL A 113 -15.62 0.43 12.65
C VAL A 113 -15.68 1.85 12.12
N LEU A 114 -16.21 2.01 10.92
CA LEU A 114 -16.56 3.32 10.37
C LEU A 114 -17.76 3.85 11.16
N SER A 115 -17.48 4.58 12.24
CA SER A 115 -18.45 5.35 13.03
C SER A 115 -18.93 6.57 12.28
#